data_AF-A0A1V5V220-F1
#
_entry.id   AF-A0A1V5V220-F1
#
_cell.length_a   1.000
_cell.length_b   1.000
_cell.length_c   1.000
_cell.angle_alpha   90.00
_cell.angle_beta   90.00
_cell.angle_gamma   90.00
#
_symmetry.space_group_name_H-M   'P 1'
#
loop_
_entity.id
_entity.type
_entity.pdbx_description
1 polymer ?
#
loop_
_entity_poly.entity_id
_entity_poly.type
_entity_poly.pdbx_seq_one_letter_code
_entity_poly.pdbx_strand_id
1 'polypeptide(L)'
;MGKILCGLSAAVLLSISGCNHWFREDRPVPVKPPYEPTRDDPAGKLSDAEAVNAMTTAISIRTATSGWGPFVFVEDKNFPCSKLGMEVLGSLYRMGISSPSGRLMLVLYDEITPKGEWTVRLVHYKTDKVFFTRTLILSR
;
A
#
# COMPACT_ATOMS: atom_id res chain seq x y z
N MET A 1 46.75 -17.61 -46.89
CA MET A 1 46.29 -18.12 -45.57
C MET A 1 47.00 -17.27 -44.53
N GLY A 2 46.44 -16.15 -44.08
CA GLY A 2 45.45 -16.09 -43.01
C GLY A 2 46.16 -15.58 -41.75
N LYS A 3 46.12 -14.27 -41.54
CA LYS A 3 46.86 -13.48 -40.54
C LYS A 3 45.92 -13.11 -39.37
N ILE A 4 46.52 -12.87 -38.20
CA ILE A 4 46.14 -11.86 -37.17
C ILE A 4 45.15 -12.23 -36.04
N LEU A 5 45.68 -12.05 -34.82
CA LEU A 5 45.11 -11.59 -33.55
C LEU A 5 43.74 -12.14 -33.07
N CYS A 6 43.79 -12.90 -31.98
CA CYS A 6 42.68 -12.97 -31.02
C CYS A 6 42.50 -11.61 -30.34
N GLY A 7 41.57 -10.83 -30.87
CA GLY A 7 41.08 -9.59 -30.29
C GLY A 7 40.07 -9.83 -29.17
N LEU A 8 40.25 -9.07 -28.09
CA LEU A 8 39.26 -8.52 -27.16
C LEU A 8 37.82 -9.08 -27.23
N SER A 9 37.40 -9.70 -26.13
CA SER A 9 36.03 -9.50 -25.62
C SER A 9 36.12 -8.92 -24.22
N ALA A 10 36.12 -7.58 -24.18
CA ALA A 10 35.85 -6.80 -22.99
C ALA A 10 34.37 -6.93 -22.63
N ALA A 11 34.03 -7.94 -21.81
CA ALA A 11 32.80 -7.87 -21.03
C ALA A 11 33.07 -6.93 -19.85
N VAL A 12 32.72 -5.67 -20.03
CA VAL A 12 32.70 -4.65 -18.99
C VAL A 12 31.74 -5.12 -17.89
N LEU A 13 32.29 -5.74 -16.85
CA LEU A 13 31.65 -5.80 -15.54
C LEU A 13 31.62 -4.36 -15.02
N LEU A 14 30.51 -3.67 -15.28
CA LEU A 14 30.16 -2.47 -14.52
C LEU A 14 29.94 -2.92 -13.07
N SER A 15 31.03 -2.88 -12.30
CA SER A 15 31.00 -2.97 -10.85
C SER A 15 30.06 -1.88 -10.34
N ILE A 16 28.89 -2.31 -9.88
CA ILE A 16 27.90 -1.47 -9.20
C ILE A 16 28.48 -1.14 -7.83
N SER A 17 29.47 -0.25 -7.80
CA SER A 17 30.16 0.26 -6.61
C SER A 17 29.24 1.11 -5.70
N GLY A 18 27.97 1.30 -6.09
CA GLY A 18 27.00 2.12 -5.35
C GLY A 18 26.25 1.41 -4.22
N CYS A 19 26.24 0.07 -4.15
CA CYS A 19 25.37 -0.64 -3.18
C CYS A 19 25.93 -0.73 -1.75
N ASN A 20 27.21 -0.39 -1.53
CA ASN A 20 27.84 -0.53 -0.21
C ASN A 20 27.60 0.65 0.74
N HIS A 21 26.92 1.72 0.31
CA HIS A 21 26.71 2.89 1.18
C HIS A 21 25.52 2.74 2.15
N TRP A 22 24.55 1.86 1.85
CA TRP A 22 23.38 1.64 2.73
C TRP A 22 23.64 0.68 3.90
N PHE A 23 24.70 -0.11 3.82
CA PHE A 23 25.06 -1.12 4.82
C PHE A 23 26.16 -0.66 5.79
N ARG A 24 26.36 0.66 5.99
CA ARG A 24 27.22 1.11 7.09
C ARG A 24 26.58 0.74 8.44
N GLU A 25 27.22 -0.23 9.07
CA GLU A 25 26.95 -0.89 10.35
C GLU A 25 27.20 0.03 11.55
N ASP A 26 26.40 1.09 11.72
CA ASP A 26 26.40 1.87 12.97
C ASP A 26 24.98 2.29 13.40
N ARG A 27 23.95 1.64 12.85
CA ARG A 27 22.58 1.80 13.33
C ARG A 27 22.32 0.69 14.34
N PRO A 28 21.92 1.01 15.59
CA PRO A 28 21.62 -0.01 16.57
C PRO A 28 20.55 -0.94 15.99
N VAL A 29 20.85 -2.24 15.95
CA VAL A 29 19.88 -3.27 15.57
C VAL A 29 18.69 -3.12 16.54
N PRO A 30 17.47 -2.86 16.06
CA PRO A 30 16.32 -2.76 16.94
C PRO A 30 16.14 -4.10 17.68
N VAL A 31 16.48 -4.14 18.97
CA VAL A 31 16.41 -5.35 19.81
C VAL A 31 14.99 -5.68 20.24
N LYS A 32 14.02 -4.84 19.88
CA LYS A 32 12.59 -5.05 20.10
C LYS A 32 11.92 -5.28 18.73
N PRO A 33 11.01 -6.26 18.62
CA PRO A 33 10.28 -6.48 17.37
C PRO A 33 9.61 -5.16 16.94
N PRO A 34 9.69 -4.77 15.65
CA PRO A 34 9.08 -3.53 15.16
C PRO A 34 7.55 -3.64 15.01
N TYR A 35 6.96 -4.65 15.65
CA TYR A 35 5.56 -5.05 15.51
C TYR A 35 4.86 -5.08 16.86
N GLU A 36 5.17 -4.14 17.76
CA GLU A 36 4.08 -3.68 18.60
C GLU A 36 3.11 -2.99 17.63
N PRO A 37 1.92 -3.55 17.36
CA PRO A 37 0.87 -2.74 16.77
C PRO A 37 0.71 -1.60 17.77
N THR A 38 1.12 -0.39 17.37
CA THR A 38 0.85 0.80 18.18
C THR A 38 -0.66 0.82 18.30
N ARG A 39 -1.16 0.37 19.44
CA ARG A 39 -2.57 0.35 19.77
C ARG A 39 -2.94 1.76 20.22
N ASP A 40 -2.61 2.71 19.36
CA ASP A 40 -3.16 4.03 19.39
C ASP A 40 -4.15 4.01 18.24
N ASP A 41 -5.42 3.72 18.56
CA ASP A 41 -6.45 4.50 17.89
C ASP A 41 -6.02 5.94 18.11
N PRO A 42 -5.67 6.70 17.06
CA PRO A 42 -5.42 8.11 17.25
C PRO A 42 -6.79 8.68 17.59
N ALA A 43 -7.04 8.84 18.89
CA ALA A 43 -8.13 9.65 19.42
C ALA A 43 -7.94 11.14 19.08
N GLY A 44 -6.93 11.46 18.25
CA GLY A 44 -6.64 12.77 17.69
C GLY A 44 -6.92 12.83 16.21
N LYS A 45 -7.16 14.05 15.74
CA LYS A 45 -7.31 14.36 14.32
C LYS A 45 -6.03 13.96 13.56
N LEU A 46 -6.17 13.27 12.44
CA LEU A 46 -5.07 12.78 11.60
C LEU A 46 -4.78 13.71 10.43
N SER A 47 -3.51 13.94 10.13
CA SER A 47 -3.16 14.52 8.84
C SER A 47 -3.60 13.60 7.68
N ASP A 48 -3.75 14.17 6.49
CA ASP A 48 -4.15 13.42 5.30
C ASP A 48 -3.23 12.21 5.03
N ALA A 49 -1.91 12.36 5.21
CA ALA A 49 -0.94 11.29 5.01
C ALA A 49 -1.07 10.18 6.07
N GLU A 50 -1.24 10.57 7.34
CA GLU A 50 -1.45 9.61 8.43
C GLU A 50 -2.77 8.85 8.26
N ALA A 51 -3.82 9.55 7.82
CA ALA A 51 -5.12 8.94 7.55
C ALA A 51 -5.03 7.91 6.42
N VAL A 52 -4.39 8.25 5.29
CA VAL A 52 -4.18 7.32 4.18
C VAL A 52 -3.38 6.10 4.63
N ASN A 53 -2.31 6.30 5.40
CA ASN A 53 -1.52 5.20 5.94
C ASN A 53 -2.35 4.31 6.87
N ALA A 54 -3.04 4.90 7.85
CA ALA A 54 -3.87 4.19 8.82
C ALA A 54 -4.99 3.39 8.13
N MET A 55 -5.64 3.98 7.11
CA MET A 55 -6.69 3.32 6.35
C MET A 55 -6.14 2.16 5.52
N THR A 56 -5.03 2.38 4.81
CA THR A 56 -4.35 1.34 4.02
C THR A 56 -3.94 0.17 4.91
N THR A 57 -3.34 0.44 6.06
CA THR A 57 -2.96 -0.58 7.05
C THR A 57 -4.19 -1.33 7.57
N ALA A 58 -5.27 -0.64 7.90
CA ALA A 58 -6.51 -1.27 8.37
C ALA A 58 -7.09 -2.24 7.35
N ILE A 59 -7.15 -1.82 6.07
CA ILE A 59 -7.59 -2.66 4.96
C ILE A 59 -6.64 -3.85 4.78
N SER A 60 -5.33 -3.61 4.85
CA SER A 60 -4.31 -4.65 4.72
C SER A 60 -4.46 -5.74 5.78
N ILE A 61 -4.61 -5.35 7.04
CA ILE A 61 -4.82 -6.29 8.15
C ILE A 61 -6.14 -7.06 7.97
N ARG A 62 -7.22 -6.36 7.59
CA ARG A 62 -8.52 -6.99 7.36
C ARG A 62 -8.47 -8.02 6.25
N THR A 63 -7.81 -7.70 5.14
CA THR A 63 -7.69 -8.60 3.98
C THR A 63 -6.84 -9.82 4.32
N ALA A 64 -5.70 -9.62 4.99
CA ALA A 64 -4.82 -10.70 5.43
C ALA A 64 -5.51 -11.69 6.40
N THR A 65 -6.38 -11.19 7.28
CA THR A 65 -7.07 -12.00 8.29
C THR A 65 -8.38 -12.64 7.81
N SER A 66 -8.92 -12.20 6.67
CA SER A 66 -10.23 -12.67 6.18
C SER A 66 -10.22 -14.08 5.57
N GLY A 67 -9.08 -14.54 5.05
CA GLY A 67 -8.98 -15.81 4.33
C GLY A 67 -9.70 -15.85 2.96
N TRP A 68 -10.24 -14.73 2.46
CA TRP A 68 -11.06 -14.68 1.23
C TRP A 68 -10.28 -14.21 -0.02
N GLY A 69 -8.98 -13.96 0.11
CA GLY A 69 -8.13 -13.45 -0.98
C GLY A 69 -7.86 -14.47 -2.09
N PRO A 70 -7.31 -14.03 -3.23
CA PRO A 70 -6.77 -12.70 -3.55
C PRO A 70 -7.84 -11.64 -3.91
N PHE A 71 -7.54 -10.36 -3.68
CA PHE A 71 -8.46 -9.23 -3.83
C PHE A 71 -8.14 -8.35 -5.04
N VAL A 72 -9.18 -7.75 -5.63
CA VAL A 72 -9.11 -6.61 -6.55
C VAL A 72 -9.81 -5.43 -5.89
N PHE A 73 -9.14 -4.29 -5.77
CA PHE A 73 -9.77 -3.06 -5.29
C PHE A 73 -9.97 -2.12 -6.47
N VAL A 74 -11.19 -1.61 -6.63
CA VAL A 74 -11.55 -0.71 -7.73
C VAL A 74 -12.33 0.48 -7.21
N GLU A 75 -12.30 1.59 -7.95
CA GLU A 75 -13.26 2.68 -7.78
C GLU A 75 -14.51 2.43 -8.64
N ASP A 76 -15.64 3.00 -8.23
CA ASP A 76 -16.81 3.12 -9.10
C ASP A 76 -16.67 4.35 -9.99
N LYS A 77 -16.90 4.20 -11.29
CA LYS A 77 -16.87 5.31 -12.26
C LYS A 77 -17.98 6.33 -12.03
N ASN A 78 -19.10 5.91 -11.44
CA ASN A 78 -20.24 6.78 -11.15
C ASN A 78 -20.09 7.52 -9.82
N PHE A 79 -19.30 6.96 -8.90
CA PHE A 79 -19.02 7.49 -7.58
C PHE A 79 -17.51 7.52 -7.35
N PRO A 80 -16.79 8.43 -8.04
CA PRO A 80 -15.34 8.49 -7.96
C PRO A 80 -14.88 8.77 -6.54
N CYS A 81 -13.78 8.14 -6.15
CA CYS A 81 -13.21 8.31 -4.83
C CYS A 81 -12.66 9.72 -4.64
N SER A 82 -12.59 10.18 -3.38
CA SER A 82 -11.81 11.36 -3.05
C SER A 82 -10.32 11.14 -3.35
N LYS A 83 -9.53 12.23 -3.33
CA LYS A 83 -8.07 12.15 -3.46
C LYS A 83 -7.45 11.16 -2.45
N LEU A 84 -7.92 11.14 -1.20
CA LEU A 84 -7.43 10.22 -0.18
C LEU A 84 -7.78 8.77 -0.53
N GLY A 85 -9.01 8.51 -1.00
CA GLY A 85 -9.43 7.19 -1.46
C GLY A 85 -8.57 6.67 -2.62
N MET A 86 -8.21 7.54 -3.57
CA MET A 86 -7.31 7.19 -4.66
C MET A 86 -5.90 6.87 -4.18
N GLU A 87 -5.38 7.60 -3.19
CA GLU A 87 -4.07 7.30 -2.59
C GLU A 87 -4.07 5.96 -1.84
N VAL A 88 -5.19 5.60 -1.18
CA VAL A 88 -5.39 4.27 -0.58
C VAL A 88 -5.36 3.19 -1.66
N LEU A 89 -6.15 3.33 -2.73
CA LEU A 89 -6.16 2.36 -3.84
C LEU A 89 -4.74 2.17 -4.40
N GLY A 90 -4.06 3.27 -4.74
CA GLY A 90 -2.68 3.24 -5.25
C GLY A 90 -1.71 2.55 -4.28
N SER A 91 -1.89 2.73 -2.96
CA SER A 91 -1.05 2.09 -1.95
C SER A 91 -1.32 0.59 -1.86
N LEU A 92 -2.59 0.16 -1.89
CA LEU A 92 -2.95 -1.26 -1.92
C LEU A 92 -2.41 -1.98 -3.15
N TYR A 93 -2.38 -1.31 -4.32
CA TYR A 93 -1.73 -1.83 -5.53
C TYR A 93 -0.21 -1.94 -5.37
N ARG A 94 0.46 -0.89 -4.89
CA ARG A 94 1.93 -0.90 -4.67
C ARG A 94 2.37 -1.94 -3.65
N MET A 95 1.52 -2.23 -2.66
CA MET A 95 1.75 -3.26 -1.65
C MET A 95 1.45 -4.68 -2.14
N GLY A 96 0.92 -4.85 -3.35
CA GLY A 96 0.55 -6.16 -3.90
C GLY A 96 -0.68 -6.80 -3.24
N ILE A 97 -1.43 -6.04 -2.45
CA ILE A 97 -2.68 -6.49 -1.81
C ILE A 97 -3.82 -6.51 -2.83
N SER A 98 -3.83 -5.51 -3.71
CA SER A 98 -4.68 -5.49 -4.91
C SER A 98 -3.94 -6.17 -6.06
N SER A 99 -4.54 -7.23 -6.62
CA SER A 99 -4.03 -7.91 -7.81
C SER A 99 -5.09 -7.92 -8.92
N PRO A 100 -4.75 -7.68 -10.20
CA PRO A 100 -5.69 -7.82 -11.31
C PRO A 100 -6.29 -9.23 -11.44
N SER A 101 -5.61 -10.26 -10.91
CA SER A 101 -6.08 -11.66 -10.90
C SER A 101 -6.87 -12.03 -9.64
N GLY A 102 -7.22 -11.05 -8.80
CA GLY A 102 -8.02 -11.24 -7.60
C GLY A 102 -9.38 -11.89 -7.90
N ARG A 103 -9.80 -12.83 -7.06
CA ARG A 103 -11.10 -13.50 -7.18
C ARG A 103 -12.21 -12.67 -6.55
N LEU A 104 -11.88 -11.91 -5.51
CA LEU A 104 -12.82 -11.06 -4.79
C LEU A 104 -12.62 -9.60 -5.22
N MET A 105 -13.59 -9.03 -5.92
CA MET A 105 -13.56 -7.62 -6.31
C MET A 105 -14.35 -6.79 -5.30
N LEU A 106 -13.66 -5.84 -4.69
CA LEU A 106 -14.18 -4.90 -3.72
C LEU A 106 -14.13 -3.49 -4.30
N VAL A 107 -15.27 -2.81 -4.29
CA VAL A 107 -15.39 -1.40 -4.66
C VAL A 107 -15.09 -0.56 -3.43
N LEU A 108 -14.15 0.38 -3.56
CA LEU A 108 -13.88 1.37 -2.54
C LEU A 108 -14.83 2.54 -2.73
N TYR A 109 -15.55 2.87 -1.66
CA TYR A 109 -16.32 4.09 -1.54
C TYR A 109 -15.76 4.90 -0.39
N ASP A 110 -15.65 6.20 -0.57
CA ASP A 110 -15.29 7.09 0.53
C ASP A 110 -16.11 8.38 0.54
N GLU A 111 -16.23 8.94 1.73
CA GLU A 111 -16.97 10.17 1.97
C GLU A 111 -16.23 10.99 3.02
N ILE A 112 -16.06 12.30 2.76
CA ILE A 112 -15.47 13.24 3.71
C ILE A 112 -16.54 14.25 4.09
N THR A 113 -16.94 14.24 5.36
CA THR A 113 -17.92 15.20 5.88
C THR A 113 -17.27 16.57 6.10
N PRO A 114 -18.06 17.67 6.13
CA PRO A 114 -17.54 19.00 6.47
C PRO A 114 -16.90 19.11 7.85
N LYS A 115 -17.20 18.15 8.76
CA LYS A 115 -16.60 18.08 10.10
C LYS A 115 -15.22 17.43 10.11
N GLY A 116 -14.72 17.00 8.94
CA GLY A 116 -13.45 16.28 8.79
C GLY A 116 -13.56 14.79 9.07
N GLU A 117 -14.74 14.20 9.11
CA GLU A 117 -14.88 12.74 9.24
C GLU A 117 -14.71 12.10 7.86
N TRP A 118 -13.70 11.25 7.71
CA TRP A 118 -13.47 10.50 6.49
C TRP A 118 -13.85 9.03 6.69
N THR A 119 -14.92 8.62 6.03
CA THR A 119 -15.42 7.24 6.08
C THR A 119 -15.05 6.52 4.80
N VAL A 120 -14.46 5.33 4.93
CA VAL A 120 -14.14 4.43 3.83
C VAL A 120 -14.91 3.13 4.00
N ARG A 121 -15.51 2.65 2.92
CA ARG A 121 -16.22 1.37 2.84
C ARG A 121 -15.67 0.55 1.69
N LEU A 122 -15.50 -0.75 1.94
CA LEU A 122 -15.22 -1.72 0.90
C LEU A 122 -16.43 -2.61 0.73
N VAL A 123 -16.95 -2.67 -0.50
CA VAL A 123 -18.21 -3.34 -0.81
C VAL A 123 -17.98 -4.37 -1.90
N HIS A 124 -18.52 -5.56 -1.75
CA HIS A 124 -18.41 -6.60 -2.76
C HIS A 124 -19.22 -6.24 -4.01
N TYR A 125 -18.57 -6.14 -5.17
CA TYR A 125 -19.16 -5.54 -6.39
C TYR A 125 -20.48 -6.16 -6.87
N LYS A 126 -20.71 -7.46 -6.62
CA LYS A 126 -21.94 -8.16 -7.02
C LYS A 126 -23.03 -8.23 -5.97
N THR A 127 -22.64 -8.23 -4.70
CA THR A 127 -23.57 -8.62 -3.63
C THR A 127 -23.92 -7.45 -2.72
N ASP A 128 -23.26 -6.31 -2.94
CA ASP A 128 -23.32 -5.11 -2.11
C ASP A 128 -23.06 -5.36 -0.62
N LYS A 129 -22.48 -6.52 -0.29
CA LYS A 129 -22.09 -6.86 1.07
C LYS A 129 -20.89 -6.01 1.47
N VAL A 130 -21.03 -5.31 2.57
CA VAL A 130 -19.96 -4.54 3.20
C VAL A 130 -18.92 -5.50 3.76
N PHE A 131 -17.69 -5.41 3.26
CA PHE A 131 -16.54 -6.19 3.71
C PHE A 131 -15.78 -5.48 4.84
N PHE A 132 -15.72 -4.16 4.76
CA PHE A 132 -14.99 -3.29 5.67
C PHE A 132 -15.66 -1.92 5.70
N THR A 133 -15.68 -1.29 6.87
CA THR A 133 -16.02 0.12 7.03
C THR A 133 -15.19 0.68 8.17
N ARG A 134 -14.58 1.83 7.96
CA ARG A 134 -13.87 2.56 8.99
C ARG A 134 -14.01 4.06 8.76
N THR A 135 -14.14 4.78 9.86
CA THR A 135 -14.17 6.24 9.88
C THR A 135 -12.96 6.75 10.64
N LEU A 136 -12.28 7.76 10.10
CA LEU A 136 -11.16 8.47 10.71
C LEU A 136 -11.52 9.96 10.81
N ILE A 137 -10.95 10.66 11.79
CA ILE A 137 -11.12 12.11 11.93
C ILE A 137 -9.88 12.80 11.38
N LEU A 138 -10.06 13.73 10.45
CA LEU A 138 -8.98 14.47 9.80
C LEU A 138 -8.66 15.78 10.53
N SER A 139 -7.38 16.17 10.51
CA SER A 139 -6.88 17.46 11.01
C SER A 139 -7.03 18.52 9.94
N ARG A 140 -8.27 18.94 9.71
CA ARG A 140 -8.63 20.00 8.78
C ARG A 140 -9.34 21.13 9.52
#